data_AF-A0A8T6BRK2-F1
#
_entry.id   AF-A0A8T6BRK2-F1
#
_cell.length_a   1.000
_cell.length_b   1.000
_cell.length_c   1.000
_cell.angle_alpha   90.00
_cell.angle_beta   90.00
_cell.angle_gamma   90.00
#
_symmetry.space_group_name_H-M   'P 1'
#
loop_
_entity.id
_entity.type
_entity.pdbx_description
1 polymer ?
#
loop_
_entity_poly.entity_id
_entity_poly.type
_entity_poly.pdbx_seq_one_letter_code
_entity_poly.pdbx_strand_id
1 'polypeptide(L)' 'ALWLLAGSASRLPEAGEDLELKMGENWRRTGTVLAAVKLEDGQVVVQVVMNNDMEPDSIFRVRDDANTLHIEPLPYSLEE' A
#
# COMPACT_ATOMS: atom_id res chain seq x y z
N ALA A 1 10.82 -6.16 -0.97
CA ALA A 1 10.12 -6.99 0.03
C ALA A 1 8.63 -7.01 -0.28
N LEU A 2 7.92 -8.00 0.26
CA LEU A 2 6.46 -8.11 0.19
C LEU A 2 5.85 -7.39 1.38
N TRP A 3 4.95 -6.44 1.12
CA TRP A 3 4.30 -5.63 2.13
C TRP A 3 2.78 -5.82 2.08
N LEU A 4 2.15 -5.64 3.24
CA LEU A 4 0.70 -5.57 3.37
C LEU A 4 0.34 -4.13 3.74
N LEU A 5 -0.56 -3.53 2.97
CA LEU A 5 -1.10 -2.21 3.25
C LEU A 5 -2.58 -2.31 3.58
N ALA A 6 -3.07 -1.49 4.50
CA ALA A 6 -4.48 -1.38 4.81
C ALA A 6 -4.92 0.09 4.90
N GLY A 7 -6.19 0.34 4.61
CA GLY A 7 -6.79 1.66 4.74
C GLY A 7 -8.07 1.78 3.92
N SER A 8 -8.26 2.91 3.26
CA SER A 8 -9.43 3.17 2.42
C SER A 8 -9.00 3.50 1.00
N ALA A 9 -9.82 3.10 0.03
CA ALA A 9 -9.68 3.51 -1.36
C ALA A 9 -11.05 3.55 -2.04
N SER A 10 -11.19 4.47 -2.99
CA SER A 10 -12.39 4.64 -3.81
C SER A 10 -12.54 3.49 -4.82
N ARG A 11 -11.43 2.83 -5.17
CA ARG A 11 -11.40 1.61 -5.99
C ARG A 11 -10.33 0.64 -5.51
N LEU A 12 -10.45 -0.61 -5.93
CA LEU A 12 -9.37 -1.59 -5.77
C LEU A 12 -8.32 -1.39 -6.86
N PRO A 13 -7.02 -1.36 -6.51
CA PRO A 13 -5.95 -1.41 -7.51
C PRO A 13 -5.87 -2.80 -8.15
N GLU A 14 -5.47 -2.85 -9.41
CA GLU A 14 -5.32 -4.10 -10.15
C GLU A 14 -3.92 -4.72 -9.94
N ALA A 15 -3.79 -6.02 -10.16
CA ALA A 15 -2.49 -6.68 -10.16
C ALA A 15 -1.60 -6.09 -11.27
N GLY A 16 -0.35 -5.77 -10.94
CA GLY A 16 0.58 -5.08 -11.82
C GLY A 16 0.51 -3.55 -11.75
N GLU A 17 -0.48 -2.99 -11.06
CA GLU A 17 -0.58 -1.54 -10.86
C GLU A 17 0.45 -1.04 -9.82
N ASP A 18 0.92 0.18 -9.98
CA ASP A 18 1.70 0.89 -8.97
C ASP A 18 0.80 1.71 -8.04
N LEU A 19 1.30 1.94 -6.82
CA LEU A 19 0.71 2.85 -5.84
C LEU A 19 1.48 4.16 -5.82
N GLU A 20 0.98 5.15 -5.10
CA GLU A 20 1.69 6.40 -4.86
C GLU A 20 2.12 6.51 -3.40
N LEU A 21 3.40 6.83 -3.18
CA LEU A 21 3.98 7.13 -1.87
C LEU A 21 4.07 8.64 -1.69
N LYS A 22 3.66 9.12 -0.52
CA LYS A 22 3.77 10.53 -0.14
C LYS A 22 5.22 10.88 0.21
N MET A 23 5.76 11.89 -0.47
CA MET A 23 7.08 12.46 -0.23
C MET A 23 6.95 13.98 -0.02
N GLY A 24 6.79 14.39 1.24
CA GLY A 24 6.45 15.77 1.57
C GLY A 24 5.06 16.16 1.04
N GLU A 25 5.01 17.12 0.13
CA GLU A 25 3.76 17.54 -0.55
C GLU A 25 3.51 16.80 -1.88
N ASN A 26 4.48 16.00 -2.33
CA ASN A 26 4.41 15.31 -3.61
C ASN A 26 4.01 13.84 -3.45
N TRP A 27 3.49 13.27 -4.53
CA TRP A 27 3.20 11.84 -4.66
C TRP A 27 4.12 11.24 -5.72
N ARG A 28 4.73 10.10 -5.39
CA ARG A 28 5.63 9.38 -6.29
C ARG A 28 5.15 7.95 -6.49
N ARG A 29 5.09 7.51 -7.75
CA ARG A 29 4.77 6.12 -8.09
C ARG A 29 5.77 5.15 -7.47
N THR A 30 5.28 4.10 -6.85
CA THR A 30 6.07 3.08 -6.17
C THR A 30 5.37 1.73 -6.19
N GLY A 31 6.16 0.67 -6.11
CA GLY A 31 5.66 -0.68 -5.91
C GLY A 31 4.94 -1.30 -7.10
N THR A 32 4.57 -2.55 -6.91
CA THR A 32 3.74 -3.31 -7.85
C THR A 32 2.76 -4.16 -7.05
N VAL A 33 1.47 -3.91 -7.25
CA VAL A 33 0.38 -4.60 -6.58
C VAL A 33 0.32 -6.04 -7.08
N LEU A 34 0.21 -6.99 -6.15
CA LEU A 34 -0.02 -8.40 -6.45
C LEU A 34 -1.50 -8.76 -6.35
N ALA A 35 -2.17 -8.25 -5.32
CA ALA A 35 -3.59 -8.48 -5.08
C ALA A 35 -4.17 -7.38 -4.19
N ALA A 36 -5.47 -7.13 -4.32
CA ALA A 36 -6.21 -6.23 -3.44
C ALA A 36 -7.61 -6.77 -3.17
N VAL A 37 -8.13 -6.51 -1.97
CA VAL A 37 -9.48 -6.91 -1.55
C VAL A 37 -10.12 -5.79 -0.73
N LYS A 38 -11.43 -5.67 -0.85
CA LYS A 38 -12.25 -4.84 0.05
C LYS A 38 -12.98 -5.74 1.03
N LEU A 39 -12.76 -5.52 2.31
CA LEU A 39 -13.40 -6.23 3.40
C LEU A 39 -14.82 -5.68 3.65
N GLU A 40 -15.62 -6.43 4.41
CA GLU A 40 -17.03 -6.08 4.69
C GLU A 40 -17.15 -4.81 5.54
N ASP A 41 -16.18 -4.53 6.40
CA ASP A 41 -16.07 -3.30 7.18
C ASP A 41 -15.67 -2.06 6.34
N GLY A 42 -15.44 -2.26 5.04
CA GLY A 42 -15.08 -1.22 4.09
C GLY A 42 -13.58 -1.00 3.93
N GLN A 43 -12.74 -1.67 4.73
CA GLN A 43 -11.29 -1.56 4.64
C GLN A 43 -10.78 -2.18 3.33
N VAL A 44 -9.84 -1.49 2.69
CA VAL A 44 -9.09 -2.02 1.54
C VAL A 44 -7.76 -2.55 2.03
N VAL A 45 -7.47 -3.79 1.69
CA VAL A 45 -6.19 -4.45 1.98
C VAL A 45 -5.49 -4.74 0.67
N VAL A 46 -4.22 -4.37 0.57
CA VAL A 46 -3.42 -4.48 -0.65
C VAL A 46 -2.12 -5.20 -0.33
N GLN A 47 -1.83 -6.23 -1.11
CA GLN A 47 -0.53 -6.89 -1.11
C GLN A 47 0.32 -6.31 -2.25
N VAL A 48 1.52 -5.83 -1.91
CA VAL A 48 2.37 -5.07 -2.85
C VAL A 48 3.84 -5.42 -2.66
N VAL A 49 4.59 -5.50 -3.75
CA VAL A 49 6.05 -5.62 -3.71
C VAL A 49 6.66 -4.23 -3.84
N MET A 50 7.50 -3.84 -2.89
CA MET A 50 8.19 -2.54 -2.85
C MET A 50 9.64 -2.70 -2.36
N ASN A 51 10.41 -1.61 -2.26
CA ASN A 51 11.72 -1.66 -1.62
C ASN A 51 11.61 -2.14 -0.15
N ASN A 52 12.69 -2.69 0.40
CA ASN A 52 12.72 -3.25 1.76
C ASN A 52 12.94 -2.20 2.86
N ASP A 53 13.24 -0.96 2.50
CA ASP A 53 13.61 0.14 3.40
C ASP A 53 12.47 1.15 3.58
N MET A 54 11.21 0.70 3.47
CA MET A 54 10.04 1.58 3.67
C MET A 54 9.90 1.97 5.14
N GLU A 55 9.71 3.26 5.42
CA GLU A 55 9.44 3.74 6.77
C GLU A 55 8.04 3.28 7.23
N PRO A 56 7.86 2.79 8.48
CA PRO A 56 6.58 2.26 8.96
C PRO A 56 5.41 3.25 8.88
N ASP A 57 5.69 4.55 8.96
CA ASP A 57 4.72 5.64 8.89
C ASP A 57 4.53 6.18 7.46
N SER A 58 5.11 5.51 6.46
CA SER A 58 4.90 5.82 5.04
C SER A 58 3.42 5.82 4.68
N ILE A 59 3.00 6.86 3.96
CA ILE A 59 1.61 7.04 3.53
C ILE A 59 1.51 6.71 2.05
N PHE A 60 0.64 5.77 1.72
CA PHE A 60 0.39 5.35 0.35
C PHE A 60 -1.03 5.72 -0.08
N ARG A 61 -1.29 5.69 -1.39
CA ARG A 61 -2.63 5.71 -1.95
C ARG A 61 -2.68 4.95 -3.26
N VAL A 62 -3.89 4.52 -3.63
CA VAL A 62 -4.17 4.16 -5.03
C VAL A 62 -4.05 5.44 -5.87
N ARG A 63 -3.58 5.31 -7.12
CA ARG A 63 -3.33 6.47 -7.98
C ARG A 63 -4.54 7.41 -8.04
N ASP A 64 -4.27 8.70 -7.77
CA ASP A 64 -5.25 9.79 -7.76
C ASP A 64 -6.39 9.63 -6.74
N ASP A 65 -6.27 8.73 -5.75
CA ASP A 65 -7.26 8.59 -4.69
C ASP A 65 -7.14 9.71 -3.64
N ALA A 66 -8.25 10.03 -2.98
CA ALA A 66 -8.28 10.95 -1.85
C ALA A 66 -7.97 10.23 -0.52
N ASN A 67 -8.16 8.92 -0.49
CA ASN A 67 -7.94 8.09 0.70
C ASN A 67 -6.53 7.51 0.72
N THR A 68 -6.09 7.07 1.90
CA THR A 68 -4.74 6.57 2.13
C THR A 68 -4.72 5.13 2.62
N LEU A 69 -3.57 4.51 2.40
CA LEU A 69 -3.19 3.18 2.85
C LEU A 69 -1.91 3.32 3.69
N HIS A 70 -1.77 2.47 4.71
CA HIS A 70 -0.65 2.44 5.64
C HIS A 70 -0.07 1.03 5.74
N ILE A 71 1.19 0.92 6.13
CA ILE A 71 1.84 -0.39 6.31
C ILE A 71 1.23 -1.07 7.53
N GLU A 72 0.72 -2.29 7.32
CA GLU A 72 0.35 -3.17 8.41
C GLU A 72 1.58 -3.95 8.88
N PRO A 73 1.79 -4.10 10.20
CA PRO A 73 2.89 -4.90 10.72
C PRO A 73 2.74 -6.33 10.24
N LEU A 74 3.79 -6.85 9.60
CA LEU A 74 3.79 -8.23 9.15
C LEU A 74 3.80 -9.16 10.37
N PRO A 75 3.03 -10.26 10.36
CA PRO A 75 3.00 -11.22 11.46
C PRO A 75 4.29 -12.07 11.57
N TYR A 76 5.29 -11.77 10.74
CA TYR A 76 6.60 -12.41 10.68
C TYR A 76 7.67 -11.34 10.51
N SER A 77 8.87 -11.59 11.04
CA SER A 77 10.01 -10.69 10.82
C SER A 77 10.50 -10.78 9.38
N LEU A 78 10.97 -9.64 8.87
CA LEU A 78 11.76 -9.57 7.63
C LEU A 78 13.27 -9.57 7.93
N GLU A 79 13.67 -9.63 9.20
CA GLU A 79 15.05 -9.81 9.63
C GLU A 79 15.43 -11.30 9.51
N GLU A 80 16.65 -11.57 9.02
CA GLU A 80 17.28 -12.90 9.05
C GLU A 80 17.78 -13.27 10.46
#